data_AF-A0A653VQ82-F1
#
_entry.id   AF-A0A653VQ82-F1
#
_cell.length_a   1.000
_cell.length_b   1.000
_cell.length_c   1.000
_cell.angle_alpha   90.00
_cell.angle_beta   90.00
_cell.angle_gamma   90.00
#
_symmetry.space_group_name_H-M   'P 1'
#
loop_
_entity.id
_entity.type
_entity.pdbx_description
1 polymer ?
#
loop_
_entity_poly.entity_id
_entity_poly.type
_entity_poly.pdbx_seq_one_letter_code
_entity_poly.pdbx_strand_id
1 'polypeptide(L)'
;MKIFAQQNKNRFTFSEGSEIITDSRGMLTFKSSNQNIPEFYIPSTESGYLALASHTEFGGSEYYLPETTLLKIRKMEDMILEYLEPFIHQIVEYGTQN
;
A
#
# COMPACT_ATOMS: atom_id res chain seq x y z
N MET A 1 -18.61 5.51 12.63
CA MET A 1 -18.06 4.44 11.77
C MET A 1 -16.81 3.88 12.45
N LYS A 2 -16.73 2.58 12.69
CA LYS A 2 -15.53 1.93 13.24
C LYS A 2 -15.05 0.90 12.22
N ILE A 3 -13.81 1.06 11.79
CA ILE A 3 -13.11 0.09 10.94
C ILE A 3 -12.29 -0.78 11.88
N PHE A 4 -12.43 -2.09 11.76
CA PHE A 4 -11.67 -3.06 12.54
C PHE A 4 -10.74 -3.86 11.62
N ALA A 5 -9.51 -4.03 12.07
CA ALA A 5 -8.57 -4.97 11.46
C ALA A 5 -8.14 -5.98 12.53
N GLN A 6 -8.20 -7.26 12.19
CA GLN A 6 -7.62 -8.32 13.01
C GLN A 6 -6.11 -8.33 12.76
N GLN A 7 -5.33 -8.19 13.83
CA GLN A 7 -3.88 -8.36 13.77
C GLN A 7 -3.48 -9.79 14.09
N ASN A 8 -2.63 -10.38 13.25
CA ASN A 8 -1.91 -11.62 13.53
C ASN A 8 -0.44 -11.41 13.17
N LYS A 9 0.42 -11.31 14.19
CA LYS A 9 1.85 -10.96 14.04
C LYS A 9 2.02 -9.65 13.26
N ASN A 10 2.61 -9.74 12.06
CA ASN A 10 2.94 -8.65 11.16
C ASN A 10 1.86 -8.36 10.11
N ARG A 11 0.71 -9.02 10.20
CA ARG A 11 -0.40 -8.90 9.24
C ARG A 11 -1.63 -8.31 9.92
N PHE A 12 -2.20 -7.30 9.30
CA PHE A 12 -3.50 -6.74 9.62
C PHE A 12 -4.47 -7.15 8.52
N THR A 13 -5.58 -7.78 8.88
CA THR A 13 -6.63 -8.20 7.94
C THR A 13 -7.92 -7.49 8.29
N PHE A 14 -8.45 -6.72 7.35
CA PHE A 14 -9.71 -6.00 7.47
C PHE A 14 -10.90 -6.94 7.24
N SER A 15 -12.10 -6.54 7.69
CA SER A 15 -13.28 -7.40 7.63
C SER A 15 -13.73 -7.77 6.21
N GLU A 16 -13.45 -6.92 5.22
CA GLU A 16 -13.74 -7.22 3.82
C GLU A 16 -12.67 -8.11 3.14
N GLY A 17 -11.55 -8.39 3.83
CA GLY A 17 -10.49 -9.27 3.35
C GLY A 17 -9.19 -8.58 2.90
N SER A 18 -9.13 -7.25 2.82
CA SER A 18 -7.89 -6.53 2.50
C SER A 18 -6.87 -6.70 3.61
N GLU A 19 -5.59 -6.60 3.27
CA GLU A 19 -4.49 -6.87 4.17
C GLU A 19 -3.40 -5.80 4.09
N ILE A 20 -2.80 -5.51 5.24
CA ILE A 20 -1.53 -4.78 5.33
C ILE A 20 -0.53 -5.71 6.02
N ILE A 21 0.60 -5.96 5.38
CA ILE A 21 1.65 -6.86 5.88
C ILE A 21 2.93 -6.04 6.04
N THR A 22 3.52 -6.07 7.23
CA THR A 22 4.81 -5.43 7.49
C THR A 22 5.92 -6.49 7.40
N ASP A 23 7.07 -6.16 6.83
CA ASP A 23 8.22 -7.05 6.85
C ASP A 23 9.39 -6.48 7.67
N SER A 24 10.39 -7.32 7.96
CA SER A 24 11.55 -6.95 8.78
C SER A 24 12.49 -5.93 8.11
N ARG A 25 12.28 -5.62 6.83
CA ARG A 25 13.04 -4.60 6.10
C ARG A 25 12.40 -3.22 6.21
N GLY A 26 11.28 -3.12 6.94
CA GLY A 26 10.50 -1.90 7.05
C GLY A 26 9.61 -1.65 5.83
N MET A 27 9.25 -2.67 5.05
CA MET A 27 8.29 -2.51 3.96
C MET A 27 6.87 -2.85 4.41
N LEU A 28 5.91 -2.01 4.01
CA LEU A 28 4.48 -2.27 4.12
C LEU A 28 3.97 -2.76 2.76
N THR A 29 3.33 -3.92 2.72
CA THR A 29 2.64 -4.47 1.55
C THR A 29 1.14 -4.33 1.73
N PHE A 30 0.47 -3.74 0.74
CA PHE A 30 -0.97 -3.49 0.73
C PHE A 30 -1.64 -4.40 -0.30
N LYS A 31 -2.58 -5.22 0.15
CA LYS A 31 -3.32 -6.18 -0.67
C LYS A 31 -4.81 -5.93 -0.53
N SER A 32 -5.45 -5.48 -1.60
CA SER A 32 -6.91 -5.28 -1.59
C SER A 32 -7.66 -6.59 -1.75
N SER A 33 -8.83 -6.71 -1.13
CA SER A 33 -9.82 -7.75 -1.46
C SER A 33 -10.45 -7.54 -2.85
N ASN A 34 -10.41 -6.31 -3.38
CA ASN A 34 -10.85 -5.98 -4.72
C ASN A 34 -9.69 -6.18 -5.72
N GLN A 35 -9.80 -7.20 -6.57
CA GLN A 35 -8.75 -7.59 -7.52
C GLN A 35 -8.43 -6.54 -8.59
N ASN A 36 -9.27 -5.50 -8.73
CA ASN A 36 -8.99 -4.39 -9.63
C ASN A 36 -8.00 -3.36 -9.04
N ILE A 37 -7.77 -3.40 -7.71
CA ILE A 37 -6.80 -2.55 -7.03
C ILE A 37 -5.49 -3.35 -6.92
N PRO A 38 -4.42 -2.93 -7.60
CA PRO A 38 -3.17 -3.69 -7.59
C PRO A 38 -2.51 -3.75 -6.20
N GLU A 39 -1.72 -4.78 -5.97
CA GLU A 39 -0.81 -4.83 -4.82
C GLU A 39 0.27 -3.74 -4.95
N PHE A 40 0.55 -3.07 -3.84
CA PHE A 40 1.58 -2.03 -3.78
C PHE A 40 2.33 -2.02 -2.44
N TYR A 41 3.43 -1.27 -2.43
CA TYR A 41 4.42 -1.25 -1.36
C TYR A 41 4.75 0.18 -0.96
N ILE A 42 4.86 0.42 0.35
CA ILE A 42 5.33 1.70 0.91
C ILE A 42 6.41 1.39 1.97
N PRO A 43 7.58 2.05 1.93
CA PRO A 43 8.55 1.93 3.01
C PRO A 43 8.01 2.62 4.29
N SER A 44 8.16 1.95 5.42
CA SER A 44 7.89 2.50 6.74
C SER A 44 9.07 3.38 7.16
N THR A 45 8.85 4.69 7.14
CA THR A 45 9.90 5.68 7.40
C THR A 45 9.40 6.69 8.41
N GLU A 46 10.23 7.02 9.40
CA GLU A 46 9.98 8.15 10.30
C GLU A 46 10.70 9.38 9.74
N SER A 47 9.97 10.47 9.48
CA SER A 47 10.52 11.75 8.99
C SER A 47 11.40 11.64 7.73
N GLY A 48 11.16 10.64 6.88
CA GLY A 48 11.95 10.33 5.68
C GLY A 48 11.23 10.65 4.38
N TYR A 49 11.94 10.44 3.27
CA TYR A 49 11.33 10.52 1.95
C TYR A 49 10.31 9.39 1.76
N LEU A 50 9.19 9.69 1.11
CA LEU A 50 8.15 8.72 0.79
C LEU A 50 8.38 8.14 -0.62
N ALA A 51 7.97 6.88 -0.78
CA ALA A 51 7.86 6.23 -2.07
C ALA A 51 6.67 5.26 -2.05
N LEU A 52 6.15 4.98 -3.22
CA LEU A 52 5.15 3.95 -3.45
C LEU A 52 5.54 3.19 -4.71
N ALA A 53 5.56 1.87 -4.62
CA ALA A 53 5.88 1.01 -5.75
C ALA A 53 4.82 -0.08 -5.92
N SER A 54 4.67 -0.56 -7.15
CA SER A 54 3.99 -1.82 -7.46
C SER A 54 5.01 -2.77 -8.10
N HIS A 55 4.54 -3.89 -8.64
CA HIS A 55 5.40 -4.79 -9.41
C HIS A 55 5.99 -4.16 -10.68
N THR A 56 5.37 -3.10 -11.21
CA THR A 56 5.72 -2.54 -12.53
C THR A 56 5.94 -1.03 -12.51
N GLU A 57 5.52 -0.33 -11.46
CA GLU A 57 5.54 1.13 -11.40
C GLU A 57 6.17 1.62 -10.09
N PHE A 58 6.77 2.82 -10.12
CA PHE A 58 7.39 3.45 -8.95
C PHE A 58 7.12 4.96 -8.95
N GLY A 59 6.80 5.52 -7.79
CA GLY A 59 6.73 6.97 -7.57
C GLY A 59 7.32 7.37 -6.22
N GLY A 60 7.79 8.61 -6.12
CA GLY A 60 8.41 9.18 -4.93
C GLY A 60 9.93 9.30 -5.04
N SER A 61 10.62 9.22 -3.91
CA SER A 61 12.06 9.53 -3.86
C SER A 61 12.94 8.47 -4.50
N GLU A 62 13.85 8.92 -5.36
CA GLU A 62 14.87 8.10 -6.02
C GLU A 62 15.79 7.38 -5.02
N TYR A 63 15.84 7.82 -3.74
CA TYR A 63 16.55 7.10 -2.68
C TYR A 63 16.14 5.62 -2.57
N TYR A 64 14.87 5.29 -2.86
CA TYR A 64 14.37 3.91 -2.84
C TYR A 64 14.41 3.23 -4.21
N LEU A 65 14.83 3.94 -5.26
CA LEU A 65 14.88 3.39 -6.60
C LEU A 65 16.19 2.62 -6.79
N PRO A 66 16.15 1.34 -7.21
CA PRO A 66 17.38 0.62 -7.54
C PRO A 66 18.14 1.29 -8.68
N GLU A 67 19.49 1.25 -8.64
CA GLU A 67 20.36 1.85 -9.67
C GLU A 67 20.01 1.42 -11.09
N THR A 68 19.55 0.17 -11.25
CA THR A 68 18.96 -0.33 -12.49
C THR A 68 17.54 -0.78 -12.20
N THR A 69 16.59 -0.23 -12.93
CA THR A 69 15.16 -0.52 -12.75
C THR A 69 14.46 -0.63 -14.09
N LEU A 70 13.53 -1.58 -14.17
CA LEU A 70 12.57 -1.69 -15.27
C LEU A 70 11.21 -1.11 -14.88
N LEU A 71 11.09 -0.55 -13.67
CA LEU A 71 9.85 0.06 -13.19
C LEU A 71 9.58 1.33 -13.97
N LYS A 72 8.34 1.49 -14.41
CA LYS A 72 7.88 2.74 -15.01
C LYS A 72 7.79 3.80 -13.92
N ILE A 73 8.60 4.84 -14.05
CA ILE A 73 8.60 5.97 -13.13
C ILE A 73 7.34 6.81 -13.35
N ARG A 74 6.63 7.09 -12.27
CA ARG A 74 5.41 7.87 -12.23
C ARG A 74 5.49 8.98 -11.19
N LYS A 75 4.65 9.99 -11.38
CA LYS A 75 4.44 11.01 -10.37
C LYS A 75 3.85 10.37 -9.11
N MET A 76 4.32 10.79 -7.95
CA MET A 76 3.85 10.25 -6.68
C MET A 76 2.35 10.52 -6.50
N GLU A 77 1.87 11.67 -6.96
CA GLU A 77 0.46 12.06 -6.91
C GLU A 77 -0.43 11.11 -7.72
N ASP A 78 0.07 10.59 -8.85
CA ASP A 78 -0.69 9.60 -9.63
C ASP A 78 -0.74 8.25 -8.89
N MET A 79 0.39 7.84 -8.28
CA MET A 79 0.47 6.57 -7.55
C MET A 79 -0.46 6.57 -6.32
N ILE A 80 -0.32 7.60 -5.47
CA ILE A 80 -1.45 8.40 -4.97
C ILE A 80 -2.89 7.89 -5.21
N LEU A 81 -3.46 8.55 -6.21
CA LEU A 81 -4.83 8.47 -6.70
C LEU A 81 -5.20 7.09 -7.24
N GLU A 82 -4.25 6.35 -7.81
CA GLU A 82 -4.53 5.09 -8.50
C GLU A 82 -4.34 3.83 -7.64
N TYR A 83 -3.57 3.92 -6.54
CA TYR A 83 -3.27 2.77 -5.68
C TYR A 83 -3.75 2.99 -4.24
N LEU A 84 -3.24 4.03 -3.58
CA LEU A 84 -3.47 4.23 -2.14
C LEU A 84 -4.91 4.68 -1.86
N GLU A 85 -5.42 5.66 -2.61
CA GLU A 85 -6.79 6.14 -2.42
C GLU A 85 -7.83 5.04 -2.67
N PRO A 86 -7.82 4.28 -3.79
CA PRO A 86 -8.76 3.19 -4.01
C PRO A 86 -8.71 2.13 -2.92
N PHE A 87 -7.51 1.81 -2.41
CA PHE A 87 -7.35 0.87 -1.30
C PHE A 87 -8.02 1.38 -0.02
N ILE A 88 -7.82 2.66 0.33
CA ILE A 88 -8.48 3.28 1.49
C ILE A 88 -10.00 3.30 1.28
N HIS A 89 -10.46 3.69 0.10
CA HIS A 89 -11.89 3.71 -0.24
C HIS A 89 -12.53 2.33 -0.09
N GLN A 90 -11.88 1.27 -0.58
CA GLN A 90 -12.34 -0.11 -0.41
C GLN A 90 -12.55 -0.47 1.06
N ILE A 91 -11.59 -0.15 1.93
CA ILE A 91 -11.70 -0.44 3.37
C ILE A 91 -12.78 0.40 4.02
N VAL A 92 -12.88 1.69 3.67
CA VAL A 92 -13.85 2.61 4.28
C VAL A 92 -15.28 2.22 3.90
N GLU A 93 -15.52 1.86 2.64
CA GLU A 93 -16.86 1.52 2.13
C GLU A 93 -17.31 0.12 2.56
N TYR A 94 -16.41 -0.87 2.53
CA TYR A 94 -16.78 -2.28 2.69
C TYR A 94 -16.23 -2.92 3.99
N GLY A 95 -15.32 -2.25 4.70
CA GLY A 95 -14.67 -2.74 5.94
C GLY A 95 -15.34 -2.30 7.23
N THR A 96 -16.59 -1.84 7.15
CA THR A 96 -17.39 -1.49 8.33
C THR A 96 -18.26 -2.67 8.75
N GLN A 97 -18.27 -2.99 10.05
CA GLN A 97 -19.28 -3.88 10.60
C GLN A 97 -20.54 -3.06 10.87
N ASN A 98 -21.70 -3.53 10.40
CA ASN A 98 -23.01 -3.03 10.83
C ASN A 98 -23.25 -3.38 12.31
#